data_AF-A0A1Q4D9D5-F1
#
_entry.id   AF-A0A1Q4D9D5-F1
#
_cell.length_a   1.000
_cell.length_b   1.000
_cell.length_c   1.000
_cell.angle_alpha   90.00
_cell.angle_beta   90.00
_cell.angle_gamma   90.00
#
_symmetry.space_group_name_H-M   'P 1'
#
loop_
_entity.id
_entity.type
_entity.pdbx_description
1 polymer ?
#
loop_
_entity_poly.entity_id
_entity_poly.type
_entity_poly.pdbx_seq_one_letter_code
_entity_poly.pdbx_strand_id
1 'polypeptide(L)'
;MSTPPRRLSLTVDALVCSETVIKPRIYAGENRVVMSLHGDGMCDLHVYTDRIELVRLRDALTAALADLDTARATLADSQDAA
;
A
#
# COMPACT_ATOMS: atom_id res chain seq x y z
N MET A 1 -11.10 11.78 -30.35
CA MET A 1 -9.82 12.17 -29.72
C MET A 1 -9.76 11.52 -28.35
N SER A 2 -8.75 10.71 -28.07
CA SER A 2 -8.56 10.09 -26.74
C SER A 2 -8.00 11.12 -25.78
N THR A 3 -8.65 11.34 -24.64
CA THR A 3 -8.10 12.17 -23.57
C THR A 3 -6.78 11.54 -23.10
N PRO A 4 -5.68 12.30 -22.96
CA PRO A 4 -4.43 11.75 -22.46
C PRO A 4 -4.62 11.22 -21.03
N PRO A 5 -3.97 10.11 -20.66
CA PRO A 5 -4.05 9.56 -19.32
C PRO A 5 -3.57 10.60 -18.31
N ARG A 6 -4.41 10.91 -17.32
CA ARG A 6 -4.07 11.82 -16.23
C ARG A 6 -3.53 11.01 -15.07
N ARG A 7 -2.32 11.32 -14.63
CA ARG A 7 -1.71 10.69 -13.45
C ARG A 7 -2.47 11.13 -12.21
N LEU A 8 -3.19 10.21 -11.56
CA LEU A 8 -3.68 10.41 -10.20
C LEU A 8 -2.54 10.07 -9.24
N SER A 9 -2.09 11.04 -8.45
CA SER A 9 -1.19 10.81 -7.33
C SER A 9 -1.99 10.91 -6.05
N LEU A 10 -2.01 9.84 -5.27
CA LEU A 10 -2.63 9.80 -3.95
C LEU A 10 -1.55 9.45 -2.93
N THR A 11 -1.40 10.31 -1.93
CA THR A 11 -0.54 10.05 -0.77
C THR A 11 -1.46 9.82 0.42
N VAL A 12 -1.27 8.69 1.11
CA VAL A 12 -1.96 8.40 2.37
C VAL A 12 -0.91 8.45 3.46
N ASP A 13 -0.86 9.57 4.17
CA ASP A 13 -0.04 9.72 5.36
C ASP A 13 -0.82 9.20 6.56
N ALA A 14 -0.59 7.92 6.90
CA ALA A 14 -1.13 7.31 8.10
C ALA A 14 -0.02 7.18 9.14
N LEU A 15 -0.27 7.66 10.36
CA LEU A 15 0.50 7.26 11.53
C LEU A 15 0.22 5.79 11.78
N VAL A 16 1.09 4.94 11.25
CA VAL A 16 1.00 3.49 11.41
C VAL A 16 1.76 3.09 12.68
N CYS A 17 1.03 2.53 13.64
CA CYS A 17 1.61 1.86 14.80
C CYS A 17 2.45 0.65 14.34
N SER A 18 3.36 0.16 15.19
CA SER A 18 4.24 -0.98 14.89
C SER A 18 3.47 -2.21 14.40
N GLU A 19 2.25 -2.42 14.90
CA GLU A 19 1.38 -3.55 14.57
C GLU A 19 0.53 -3.34 13.31
N THR A 20 0.59 -2.17 12.68
CA THR A 20 -0.32 -1.88 11.57
C THR A 20 -0.03 -2.80 10.38
N VAL A 21 -1.03 -3.58 9.97
CA VAL A 21 -0.95 -4.48 8.82
C VAL A 21 -1.56 -3.80 7.60
N ILE A 22 -0.79 -3.73 6.52
CA ILE A 22 -1.24 -3.18 5.24
C ILE A 22 -1.44 -4.35 4.27
N LYS A 23 -2.64 -4.47 3.70
CA LYS A 23 -3.02 -5.55 2.79
C LYS A 23 -3.56 -5.00 1.47
N PRO A 24 -2.78 -5.06 0.38
CA PRO A 24 -3.30 -4.76 -0.95
C PRO A 24 -4.05 -5.98 -1.52
N ARG A 25 -5.24 -5.75 -2.07
CA ARG A 25 -6.02 -6.75 -2.81
C ARG A 25 -6.49 -6.21 -4.15
N ILE A 26 -6.28 -6.97 -5.22
CA ILE A 26 -6.58 -6.55 -6.60
C ILE A 26 -7.77 -7.32 -7.12
N TYR A 27 -8.78 -6.58 -7.57
CA TYR A 27 -9.96 -7.09 -8.24
C TYR A 27 -9.84 -6.76 -9.73
N ALA A 28 -9.10 -7.60 -10.46
CA ALA A 28 -8.78 -7.36 -11.87
C ALA A 28 -10.00 -7.33 -12.80
N GLY A 29 -11.10 -7.99 -12.42
CA GLY A 29 -12.38 -7.93 -13.15
C GLY A 29 -13.16 -6.62 -12.91
N GLU A 30 -12.77 -5.84 -11.90
CA GLU A 30 -13.46 -4.61 -11.48
C GLU A 30 -12.60 -3.36 -11.67
N ASN A 31 -11.42 -3.49 -12.30
CA ASN A 31 -10.44 -2.41 -12.42
C ASN A 31 -10.16 -1.70 -11.07
N ARG A 32 -10.10 -2.48 -9.98
CA ARG A 32 -10.05 -1.98 -8.60
C ARG A 32 -8.92 -2.60 -7.80
N VAL A 33 -8.19 -1.78 -7.04
CA VAL A 33 -7.37 -2.21 -5.89
C VAL A 33 -8.03 -1.73 -4.61
N VAL A 34 -8.03 -2.56 -3.58
CA VAL A 34 -8.39 -2.18 -2.22
C VAL A 34 -7.14 -2.29 -1.36
N MET A 35 -6.77 -1.22 -0.67
CA MET A 35 -5.75 -1.24 0.37
C MET A 35 -6.41 -1.19 1.73
N SER A 36 -6.26 -2.25 2.49
CA SER A 36 -6.76 -2.30 3.87
C SER A 36 -5.63 -2.01 4.84
N LEU A 37 -5.81 -0.99 5.68
CA LEU A 37 -4.93 -0.63 6.79
C LEU A 37 -5.61 -1.08 8.08
N HIS A 38 -4.98 -2.01 8.79
CA HIS A 38 -5.47 -2.56 10.06
C HIS A 38 -4.48 -2.22 11.16
N GLY A 39 -4.82 -1.23 12.00
CA GLY A 39 -4.10 -0.89 13.24
C GLY A 39 -5.11 -0.80 14.38
N ASP A 40 -5.15 0.33 15.10
CA ASP A 40 -6.19 0.64 16.09
C ASP A 40 -7.58 0.88 15.47
N GLY A 41 -7.64 0.93 14.14
CA GLY A 41 -8.86 1.03 13.34
C GLY A 41 -8.69 0.36 11.98
N MET A 42 -9.81 0.26 11.24
CA MET A 42 -9.82 -0.25 9.88
C MET A 42 -10.04 0.90 8.90
N CYS A 43 -9.14 1.07 7.94
CA CYS A 43 -9.29 1.99 6.83
C CYS A 43 -9.13 1.23 5.51
N ASP A 44 -10.18 1.21 4.69
CA ASP A 44 -10.14 0.63 3.36
C ASP A 44 -10.08 1.75 2.31
N LEU A 45 -9.00 1.77 1.54
CA LEU A 45 -8.85 2.66 0.40
C LEU A 45 -9.17 1.92 -0.90
N HIS A 46 -10.19 2.37 -1.61
CA HIS A 46 -10.57 1.82 -2.91
C HIS A 46 -10.04 2.69 -4.05
N VAL A 47 -9.16 2.12 -4.88
CA VAL A 47 -8.58 2.79 -6.05
C VAL A 47 -9.09 2.12 -7.31
N TYR A 48 -9.66 2.90 -8.22
CA TYR A 48 -10.12 2.44 -9.52
C TYR A 48 -9.19 2.99 -10.62
N THR A 49 -8.59 2.12 -11.42
CA THR A 49 -7.72 2.51 -12.53
C THR A 49 -7.57 1.36 -13.54
N ASP A 50 -6.98 1.64 -14.70
CA ASP A 50 -6.77 0.65 -15.74
C ASP A 50 -5.86 -0.51 -15.29
N ARG A 51 -6.08 -1.69 -15.87
CA ARG A 51 -5.40 -2.92 -15.48
C ARG A 51 -3.87 -2.83 -15.46
N ILE A 52 -3.28 -2.12 -16.42
CA ILE A 52 -1.81 -1.96 -16.47
C ILE A 52 -1.29 -1.12 -15.31
N GLU A 53 -2.05 -0.10 -14.89
CA GLU A 53 -1.71 0.74 -13.75
C GLU A 53 -1.95 0.00 -12.42
N LEU A 54 -2.97 -0.87 -12.33
CA LEU A 54 -3.17 -1.74 -11.16
C LEU A 54 -1.99 -2.69 -10.93
N VAL A 55 -1.43 -3.25 -12.01
CA VAL A 55 -0.24 -4.12 -11.92
C VAL A 55 0.97 -3.33 -11.45
N ARG A 56 1.22 -2.15 -12.01
CA ARG A 56 2.30 -1.26 -11.56
C ARG A 56 2.14 -0.87 -10.09
N LEU A 57 0.92 -0.53 -9.68
CA LEU A 57 0.59 -0.17 -8.30
C LEU A 57 0.86 -1.34 -7.35
N ARG A 58 0.48 -2.57 -7.73
CA ARG A 58 0.80 -3.78 -6.95
C ARG A 58 2.29 -3.93 -6.72
N ASP A 59 3.08 -3.85 -7.79
CA ASP A 59 4.50 -4.12 -7.73
C ASP A 59 5.21 -3.06 -6.87
N ALA A 60 4.80 -1.79 -7.02
CA ALA A 60 5.27 -0.70 -6.16
C ALA A 60 4.89 -0.89 -4.68
N LEU A 61 3.64 -1.27 -4.39
CA LEU A 61 3.19 -1.53 -3.02
C LEU A 61 3.91 -2.73 -2.40
N THR A 62 4.17 -3.78 -3.18
CA THR A 62 4.87 -4.97 -2.72
C THR A 62 6.31 -4.63 -2.31
N ALA A 63 7.01 -3.80 -3.10
CA ALA A 63 8.34 -3.32 -2.74
C ALA A 63 8.31 -2.48 -1.45
N ALA A 64 7.37 -1.52 -1.36
CA ALA A 64 7.25 -0.66 -0.18
C ALA A 64 6.95 -1.44 1.11
N LEU A 65 6.16 -2.51 1.03
CA LEU A 65 5.88 -3.38 2.18
C LEU A 65 7.12 -4.16 2.64
N ALA A 66 7.92 -4.65 1.69
CA ALA A 66 9.18 -5.33 2.02
C ALA A 66 10.18 -4.37 2.71
N ASP A 67 10.26 -3.13 2.25
CA ASP A 67 11.09 -2.09 2.87
C ASP A 67 10.61 -1.78 4.31
N LEU A 68 9.28 -1.68 4.51
CA LEU A 68 8.69 -1.47 5.83
C LEU A 68 8.99 -2.61 6.79
N ASP A 69 8.85 -3.86 6.34
CA ASP A 69 9.14 -5.04 7.17
C ASP A 69 10.63 -5.10 7.54
N THR A 70 11.52 -4.72 6.60
CA THR A 70 12.95 -4.60 6.86
C THR A 70 13.26 -3.53 7.92
N ALA A 71 12.62 -2.36 7.81
CA ALA A 71 12.77 -1.28 8.79
C ALA A 71 12.26 -1.69 10.17
N ARG A 72 11.14 -2.41 10.24
CA ARG A 72 10.58 -2.96 11.49
C ARG A 72 11.52 -3.96 12.16
N ALA A 73 12.10 -4.88 11.40
CA ALA A 73 13.07 -5.84 11.92
C ALA A 73 14.32 -5.13 12.48
N THR A 74 14.86 -4.17 11.73
CA THR A 74 16.02 -3.37 12.16
C THR A 74 15.75 -2.60 13.46
N LEU A 75 14.54 -2.06 13.62
CA LEU A 75 14.13 -1.36 14.82
C LEU A 75 14.02 -2.31 16.03
N ALA A 76 13.43 -3.49 15.83
CA ALA A 76 13.33 -4.50 16.88
C ALA A 76 14.72 -4.95 17.37
N ASP A 77 15.64 -5.22 16.44
CA ASP A 77 17.03 -5.58 16.77
C ASP A 77 17.75 -4.47 17.54
N SER A 78 17.44 -3.21 17.24
CA SER A 78 18.02 -2.05 17.93
C SER A 78 17.46 -1.87 19.35
N GLN A 79 16.24 -2.33 19.61
CA GLN A 79 15.60 -2.25 20.92
C GLN A 79 16.05 -3.39 21.85
N ASP A 80 16.32 -4.58 21.32
CA ASP A 80 16.86 -5.72 22.10
C ASP A 80 18.34 -5.54 22.46
N ALA A 81 19.07 -4.66 21.76
CA ALA A 81 20.48 -4.38 22.00
C ALA A 81 20.75 -3.26 23.03
N ALA A 82 19.70 -2.61 23.56
CA ALA A 82 19.77 -1.46 24.49
C ALA A 82 19.38 -1.86 25.92
#